data_AF-A0A3N5I6Q0-F1
#
_entry.id   AF-A0A3N5I6Q0-F1
#
_cell.length_a   1.000
_cell.length_b   1.000
_cell.length_c   1.000
_cell.angle_alpha   90.00
_cell.angle_beta   90.00
_cell.angle_gamma   90.00
#
_symmetry.space_group_name_H-M   'P 1'
#
loop_
_entity.id
_entity.type
_entity.pdbx_description
1 polymer ?
#
loop_
_entity_poly.entity_id
_entity_poly.type
_entity_poly.pdbx_seq_one_letter_code
_entity_poly.pdbx_strand_id
1 'polypeptide(L)'
;TTQRVTVVRGAGATVVLLMPWGRAQESEADRLGLIYMAKAGYHPSAARDLWMRMGEASKGREQLEFLSTHPLPATRVAQIEAWIPEALQYYKPR
;
A
#
# COMPACT_ATOMS: atom_id res chain seq x y z
N THR A 1 -4.96 -18.24 39.50
CA THR A 1 -3.80 -17.33 39.33
C THR A 1 -3.67 -16.96 37.87
N THR A 2 -4.29 -15.85 37.45
CA THR A 2 -4.28 -15.41 36.05
C THR A 2 -3.05 -14.55 35.83
N GLN A 3 -2.06 -15.08 35.10
CA GLN A 3 -0.87 -14.33 34.68
C GLN A 3 -1.31 -13.24 33.71
N ARG A 4 -1.24 -11.98 34.16
CA ARG A 4 -1.33 -10.81 33.29
C ARG A 4 -0.03 -10.72 32.51
N VAL A 5 -0.07 -11.04 31.22
CA VAL A 5 1.02 -10.71 30.30
C VAL A 5 0.95 -9.21 30.05
N THR A 6 1.69 -8.44 30.85
CA THR A 6 1.90 -7.02 30.61
C THR A 6 2.86 -6.89 29.44
N VAL A 7 2.33 -6.70 28.23
CA VAL A 7 3.14 -6.27 27.09
C VAL A 7 3.58 -4.83 27.36
N VAL A 8 4.87 -4.64 27.61
CA VAL A 8 5.48 -3.32 27.75
C VAL A 8 5.35 -2.59 26.41
N ARG A 9 4.43 -1.62 26.37
CA ARG A 9 4.07 -0.84 25.20
C ARG A 9 5.09 0.27 24.96
N GLY A 10 6.27 -0.11 24.45
CA GLY A 10 7.15 0.85 23.79
C GLY A 10 6.45 1.35 22.52
N ALA A 11 6.31 2.66 22.36
CA ALA A 11 5.58 3.29 21.24
C ALA A 11 6.07 2.85 19.84
N GLY A 12 7.27 2.28 19.72
CA GLY A 12 7.79 1.69 18.47
C GLY A 12 7.40 0.22 18.22
N ALA A 13 7.23 -0.59 19.26
CA ALA A 13 6.96 -2.03 19.10
C ALA A 13 5.50 -2.32 18.71
N THR A 14 4.57 -1.50 19.21
CA THR A 14 3.13 -1.68 18.95
C THR A 14 2.77 -1.45 17.49
N VAL A 15 3.44 -0.51 16.80
CA VAL A 15 3.12 -0.17 15.40
C VAL A 15 3.53 -1.28 14.44
N VAL A 16 4.66 -1.96 14.70
CA VAL A 16 5.15 -3.05 13.84
C VAL A 16 4.35 -4.34 14.05
N LEU A 17 3.87 -4.62 15.27
CA LEU A 17 3.09 -5.82 15.58
C LEU A 17 1.59 -5.70 15.25
N LEU A 18 1.05 -4.48 15.13
CA LEU A 18 -0.37 -4.23 14.84
C LEU A 18 -0.68 -4.11 13.33
N MET A 19 0.32 -3.95 12.46
CA MET A 19 0.08 -3.98 11.03
C MET A 19 0.12 -5.44 10.55
N PRO A 20 -0.95 -5.95 9.92
CA PRO A 20 -0.99 -7.35 9.46
C PRO A 20 0.13 -7.66 8.45
N TRP A 21 0.62 -6.65 7.73
CA TRP A 21 1.69 -6.74 6.75
C TRP A 21 2.78 -5.70 7.01
N GLY A 22 4.02 -6.06 6.73
CA GLY A 22 5.16 -5.14 6.82
C GLY A 22 5.11 -4.09 5.71
N ARG A 23 5.61 -2.87 5.97
CA ARG A 23 5.70 -1.80 4.94
C ARG A 23 6.45 -2.25 3.67
N ALA A 24 7.46 -3.10 3.83
CA ALA A 24 8.20 -3.69 2.71
C ALA A 24 7.33 -4.60 1.83
N GLN A 25 6.42 -5.37 2.42
CA GLN A 25 5.52 -6.28 1.69
C GLN A 25 4.50 -5.47 0.89
N GLU A 26 3.96 -4.39 1.45
CA GLU A 26 3.08 -3.46 0.74
C GLU A 26 3.79 -2.82 -0.47
N SER A 27 5.02 -2.34 -0.28
CA SER A 27 5.83 -1.78 -1.37
C SER A 27 6.14 -2.80 -2.46
N GLU A 28 6.46 -4.05 -2.10
CA GLU A 28 6.69 -5.13 -3.06
C GLU A 28 5.39 -5.46 -3.83
N ALA A 29 4.26 -5.55 -3.13
CA ALA A 29 2.96 -5.78 -3.73
C ALA A 29 2.57 -4.67 -4.71
N ASP A 30 2.80 -3.40 -4.37
CA ASP A 30 2.56 -2.27 -5.26
C ASP A 30 3.43 -2.38 -6.54
N ARG A 31 4.74 -2.65 -6.41
CA ARG A 31 5.66 -2.79 -7.55
C ARG A 31 5.27 -3.95 -8.47
N LEU A 32 5.04 -5.15 -7.93
CA LEU A 32 4.63 -6.32 -8.71
C LEU A 32 3.25 -6.12 -9.33
N GLY A 33 2.33 -5.47 -8.61
CA GLY A 33 1.01 -5.09 -9.10
C GLY A 33 1.08 -4.25 -10.37
N LEU A 34 1.96 -3.24 -10.42
CA LEU A 34 2.17 -2.41 -11.63
C LEU A 34 2.62 -3.25 -12.83
N ILE A 35 3.53 -4.19 -12.62
CA ILE A 35 4.01 -5.11 -13.68
C ILE A 35 2.87 -6.00 -14.18
N TYR A 36 2.06 -6.54 -13.28
CA TYR A 36 0.91 -7.38 -13.65
C TYR A 36 -0.18 -6.58 -14.37
N MET A 37 -0.47 -5.36 -13.94
CA MET A 37 -1.36 -4.43 -14.65
C MET A 37 -0.87 -4.20 -16.08
N ALA A 38 0.41 -3.89 -16.25
CA ALA A 38 1.02 -3.68 -17.56
C ALA A 38 0.88 -4.91 -18.47
N LYS A 39 1.21 -6.11 -17.95
CA LYS A 39 1.08 -7.39 -18.67
C LYS A 39 -0.37 -7.71 -19.05
N ALA A 40 -1.34 -7.27 -18.24
CA ALA A 40 -2.76 -7.41 -18.51
C ALA A 40 -3.30 -6.40 -19.53
N GLY A 41 -2.51 -5.41 -19.93
CA GLY A 41 -2.88 -4.35 -20.87
C GLY A 41 -3.50 -3.11 -20.21
N TYR A 42 -3.39 -2.97 -18.89
CA TYR A 42 -3.75 -1.75 -18.19
C TYR A 42 -2.56 -0.82 -18.06
N HIS A 43 -2.77 0.48 -18.31
CA HIS A 43 -1.71 1.48 -18.18
C HIS A 43 -1.30 1.62 -16.69
N PRO A 44 -0.01 1.45 -16.32
CA PRO A 44 0.43 1.44 -14.93
C PRO A 44 0.10 2.73 -14.15
N SER A 45 0.06 3.89 -14.82
CA SER A 45 -0.35 5.16 -14.19
C SER A 45 -1.76 5.16 -13.59
N ALA A 46 -2.63 4.24 -13.99
CA ALA A 46 -3.95 4.09 -13.38
C ALA A 46 -3.87 3.74 -11.88
N ALA A 47 -2.81 3.04 -11.45
CA ALA A 47 -2.59 2.73 -10.04
C ALA A 47 -2.31 3.99 -9.22
N ARG A 48 -1.49 4.92 -9.73
CA ARG A 48 -1.25 6.23 -9.10
C ARG A 48 -2.58 6.97 -8.88
N ASP A 49 -3.39 7.02 -9.93
CA ASP A 49 -4.67 7.75 -9.90
C ASP A 49 -5.66 7.11 -8.91
N LEU A 50 -5.70 5.78 -8.84
CA LEU A 50 -6.49 5.05 -7.84
C LEU A 50 -6.09 5.45 -6.43
N TRP A 51 -4.79 5.42 -6.11
CA TRP A 51 -4.31 5.72 -4.76
C TRP A 51 -4.49 7.19 -4.37
N MET A 52 -4.31 8.13 -5.31
CA MET A 52 -4.63 9.55 -5.06
C MET A 52 -6.12 9.72 -4.72
N ARG A 53 -7.02 9.13 -5.52
CA ARG A 53 -8.48 9.21 -5.28
C ARG A 53 -8.86 8.56 -3.95
N MET A 54 -8.23 7.46 -3.59
CA MET A 54 -8.46 6.77 -2.32
C MET A 54 -7.98 7.61 -1.13
N GLY A 55 -6.82 8.27 -1.26
CA GLY A 55 -6.33 9.24 -0.28
C GLY A 55 -7.32 10.39 -0.08
N GLU A 56 -7.81 11.00 -1.16
CA GLU A 56 -8.83 12.06 -1.07
C GLU A 56 -10.14 11.55 -0.45
N ALA A 57 -10.62 10.37 -0.85
CA ALA A 57 -11.86 9.78 -0.33
C ALA A 57 -11.79 9.46 1.17
N SER A 58 -10.58 9.26 1.70
CA SER A 58 -10.33 9.01 3.12
C SER A 58 -10.33 10.28 3.99
N LYS A 59 -10.22 11.48 3.37
CA LYS A 59 -10.26 12.75 4.11
C LYS A 59 -11.69 13.05 4.58
N GLY A 60 -11.87 13.19 5.89
CA GLY A 60 -13.15 13.62 6.49
C GLY A 60 -14.23 12.54 6.58
N ARG A 61 -13.89 11.27 6.37
CA ARG A 61 -14.77 10.10 6.58
C ARG A 61 -14.12 9.11 7.54
N GLU A 62 -14.90 8.18 8.09
CA GLU A 62 -14.31 6.99 8.71
C GLU A 62 -13.36 6.33 7.71
N GLN A 63 -12.21 5.87 8.22
CA GLN A 63 -11.17 5.25 7.41
C GLN A 63 -11.78 4.12 6.57
N LEU A 64 -11.57 4.16 5.25
CA LEU A 64 -12.03 3.11 4.35
C LEU A 64 -11.50 1.76 4.85
N GLU A 65 -12.34 0.72 4.88
CA GLU A 65 -11.97 -0.61 5.39
C GLU A 65 -10.69 -1.14 4.73
N PHE A 66 -10.53 -0.90 3.43
CA PHE A 66 -9.32 -1.25 2.70
C PHE A 66 -8.05 -0.56 3.23
N LEU A 67 -8.15 0.72 3.63
CA LEU A 67 -7.02 1.45 4.22
C LEU A 67 -6.71 1.03 5.65
N SER A 68 -7.59 0.25 6.30
CA SER A 68 -7.34 -0.31 7.63
C SER A 68 -6.37 -1.49 7.57
N THR A 69 -6.37 -2.26 6.48
CA THR A 69 -5.43 -3.38 6.26
C THR A 69 -4.26 -3.01 5.34
N HIS A 70 -4.50 -2.10 4.38
CA HIS A 70 -3.50 -1.57 3.44
C HIS A 70 -3.33 -0.06 3.64
N PRO A 71 -2.66 0.38 4.72
CA PRO A 71 -2.49 1.80 5.02
C PRO A 71 -1.78 2.51 3.88
N LEU A 72 -2.20 3.74 3.56
CA LEU A 72 -1.55 4.59 2.54
C LEU A 72 -0.31 5.27 3.15
N PRO A 73 0.93 4.81 2.89
CA PRO A 73 2.10 5.55 3.34
C PRO A 73 2.23 6.83 2.51
N ALA A 74 2.73 7.90 3.13
CA ALA A 74 2.99 9.18 2.46
C ALA A 74 3.91 9.04 1.23
N THR A 75 4.71 7.98 1.18
CA THR A 75 5.65 7.67 0.10
C THR A 75 5.07 6.81 -1.02
N ARG A 76 3.84 6.25 -0.90
CA ARG A 76 3.31 5.28 -1.87
C ARG A 76 3.24 5.86 -3.28
N VAL A 77 2.68 7.05 -3.42
CA VAL A 77 2.51 7.70 -4.74
C VAL A 77 3.88 7.91 -5.40
N ALA A 78 4.86 8.42 -4.64
CA ALA A 78 6.21 8.61 -5.15
C ALA A 78 6.91 7.30 -5.55
N GLN A 79 6.71 6.23 -4.78
CA GLN A 79 7.23 4.90 -5.11
C GLN A 79 6.60 4.35 -6.40
N ILE A 80 5.27 4.45 -6.52
CA ILE A 80 4.55 4.04 -7.73
C ILE A 80 5.08 4.80 -8.94
N GLU A 81 5.22 6.12 -8.84
CA GLU A 81 5.77 6.95 -9.92
C GLU A 81 7.17 6.52 -10.33
N ALA A 82 8.02 6.14 -9.37
CA ALA A 82 9.37 5.63 -9.64
C ALA A 82 9.37 4.25 -10.33
N TRP A 83 8.35 3.42 -10.12
CA TRP A 83 8.24 2.07 -10.72
C TRP A 83 7.45 2.02 -12.02
N ILE A 84 6.69 3.08 -12.37
CA ILE A 84 5.98 3.16 -13.66
C ILE A 84 6.91 2.89 -14.86
N PRO A 85 8.14 3.46 -14.95
CA PRO A 85 9.04 3.18 -16.06
C PRO A 85 9.41 1.69 -16.20
N GLU A 86 9.57 0.97 -15.09
CA GLU A 86 9.80 -0.48 -15.09
C GLU A 86 8.57 -1.22 -15.61
N ALA A 87 7.38 -0.91 -15.09
CA ALA A 87 6.14 -1.55 -15.49
C ALA A 87 5.81 -1.33 -16.98
N LEU A 88 6.07 -0.13 -17.50
CA LEU A 88 5.83 0.22 -18.91
C LEU A 88 6.61 -0.66 -19.89
N GLN A 89 7.72 -1.28 -19.48
CA GLN A 89 8.45 -2.24 -20.32
C GLN A 89 7.61 -3.47 -20.67
N TYR A 90 6.60 -3.79 -19.85
CA TYR A 90 5.71 -4.93 -20.05
C TYR A 90 4.35 -4.53 -20.64
N TYR A 91 4.07 -3.24 -20.81
CA TYR A 91 2.77 -2.75 -21.23
C TYR A 91 2.52 -3.07 -22.70
N LYS A 92 1.45 -3.83 -22.95
CA LYS A 92 0.93 -4.10 -24.29
C LYS A 92 -0.56 -3.78 -24.30
N PRO A 93 -0.99 -2.64 -24.88
CA PRO A 93 -2.40 -2.32 -24.98
C PRO A 93 -3.13 -3.46 -25.70
N ARG A 94 -4.29 -3.85 -25.16
CA ARG A 94 -5.18 -4.86 -25.74
C ARG A 94 -6.30 -4.21 -26.52
#